data_AF-A0A924T3R1-F1
#
_entry.id   AF-A0A924T3R1-F1
#
_cell.length_a   1.000
_cell.length_b   1.000
_cell.length_c   1.000
_cell.angle_alpha   90.00
_cell.angle_beta   90.00
_cell.angle_gamma   90.00
#
_symmetry.space_group_name_H-M   'P 1'
#
loop_
_entity.id
_entity.type
_entity.pdbx_description
1 polymer ?
#
loop_
_entity_poly.entity_id
_entity_poly.type
_entity_poly.pdbx_seq_one_letter_code
_entity_poly.pdbx_strand_id
1 'polypeptide(L)'
;LRNTKDAASGKTWYELTSQAFAVFLPVKSVGVMGDGRTYDYVVALRAVVTSDFMTAHWAELPYDLLGKVSNRIINEVRGINRVVYDISGKPPATIEWE
;
A
#
# COMPACT_ATOMS: atom_id res chain seq x y z
N LEU A 1 -0.06 -8.48 -5.93
CA LEU A 1 1.28 -8.55 -6.54
C LEU A 1 1.46 -9.80 -7.39
N ARG A 2 1.57 -11.01 -6.83
CA ARG A 2 1.81 -12.25 -7.64
C ARG A 2 0.75 -12.55 -8.71
N ASN A 3 -0.51 -12.22 -8.43
CA ASN A 3 -1.63 -12.52 -9.35
C ASN A 3 -1.99 -11.34 -10.27
N THR A 4 -1.18 -10.28 -10.28
CA THR A 4 -1.40 -9.10 -11.13
C THR A 4 -0.17 -8.94 -11.98
N LYS A 5 -0.34 -8.95 -13.30
CA LYS A 5 0.74 -8.78 -14.26
C LYS A 5 0.74 -7.35 -14.79
N ASP A 6 1.93 -6.83 -15.01
CA ASP A 6 2.11 -5.65 -15.83
C ASP A 6 1.88 -6.00 -17.30
N ALA A 7 1.11 -5.17 -18.00
CA ALA A 7 0.72 -5.43 -19.38
C ALA A 7 1.89 -5.29 -20.35
N ALA A 8 2.86 -4.41 -20.05
CA ALA A 8 3.99 -4.13 -20.93
C ALA A 8 5.07 -5.21 -20.85
N SER A 9 5.45 -5.62 -19.63
CA SER A 9 6.54 -6.57 -19.40
C SER A 9 6.07 -8.03 -19.27
N GLY A 10 4.78 -8.27 -19.03
CA GLY A 10 4.22 -9.61 -18.75
C GLY A 10 4.65 -10.21 -17.40
N LYS A 11 5.51 -9.52 -16.65
CA LYS A 11 5.96 -9.90 -15.31
C LYS A 11 4.89 -9.58 -14.28
N THR A 12 4.90 -10.32 -13.19
CA THR A 12 4.03 -10.02 -12.04
C THR A 12 4.53 -8.78 -11.32
N TRP A 13 3.62 -8.04 -10.70
CA TRP A 13 4.00 -6.93 -9.82
C TRP A 13 4.81 -7.38 -8.61
N TYR A 14 4.87 -8.69 -8.30
CA TYR A 14 5.76 -9.22 -7.29
C TYR A 14 7.22 -9.25 -7.76
N GLU A 15 7.45 -9.53 -9.03
CA GLU A 15 8.79 -9.53 -9.63
C GLU A 15 9.29 -8.12 -9.95
N LEU A 16 8.37 -7.19 -10.19
CA LEU A 16 8.70 -5.80 -10.53
C LEU A 16 8.98 -4.92 -9.30
N THR A 17 8.54 -5.33 -8.11
CA THR A 17 8.79 -4.59 -6.86
C THR A 17 9.98 -5.20 -6.12
N SER A 18 10.90 -4.36 -5.65
CA SER A 18 12.00 -4.80 -4.79
C SER A 18 11.51 -5.19 -3.40
N GLN A 19 10.57 -4.41 -2.85
CA GLN A 19 9.97 -4.68 -1.54
C GLN A 19 8.54 -4.14 -1.51
N ALA A 20 7.65 -4.84 -0.82
CA ALA A 20 6.28 -4.40 -0.59
C ALA A 20 5.73 -4.93 0.75
N PHE A 21 5.14 -4.04 1.56
CA PHE A 21 4.62 -4.34 2.90
C PHE A 21 3.56 -3.34 3.32
N ALA A 22 2.98 -3.56 4.50
CA ALA A 22 2.01 -2.67 5.13
C ALA A 22 2.55 -2.14 6.46
N VAL A 23 2.32 -0.87 6.74
CA VAL A 23 2.71 -0.16 7.96
C VAL A 23 1.44 0.19 8.73
N PHE A 24 1.38 -0.20 10.00
CA PHE A 24 0.30 0.20 10.89
C PHE A 24 0.54 1.62 11.38
N LEU A 25 -0.48 2.48 11.27
CA LEU A 25 -0.42 3.85 11.75
C LEU A 25 -1.31 3.97 12.99
N PRO A 26 -0.77 4.33 14.17
CA PRO A 26 -1.54 4.48 15.40
C PRO A 26 -2.37 5.77 15.43
N VAL A 27 -2.90 6.19 14.28
CA VAL A 27 -3.81 7.32 14.10
C VAL A 27 -5.18 6.79 13.70
N LYS A 28 -6.23 7.37 14.27
CA LYS A 28 -7.61 7.01 13.95
C LYS A 28 -8.16 7.91 12.86
N SER A 29 -9.03 7.36 12.03
CA SER A 29 -9.78 8.13 11.04
C SER A 29 -11.26 7.84 11.12
N VAL A 30 -12.05 8.83 10.69
CA VAL A 30 -13.49 8.65 10.54
C VAL A 30 -13.75 7.77 9.32
N GLY A 31 -14.57 6.74 9.52
CA GLY A 31 -15.15 5.92 8.47
C GLY A 31 -16.66 5.79 8.66
N VAL A 32 -17.33 5.20 7.69
CA VAL A 32 -18.75 4.84 7.78
C VAL A 32 -18.84 3.34 7.57
N MET A 33 -19.37 2.63 8.56
CA MET A 33 -19.64 1.19 8.46
C MET A 33 -21.07 0.92 8.94
N GLY A 34 -21.89 0.33 8.07
CA GLY A 34 -23.33 0.29 8.27
C GLY A 34 -23.92 1.69 8.37
N ASP A 35 -24.79 1.92 9.35
CA ASP A 35 -25.48 3.20 9.56
C ASP A 35 -24.71 4.15 10.52
N GLY A 36 -23.53 3.74 10.98
CA GLY A 36 -22.77 4.43 12.02
C GLY A 36 -21.43 5.01 11.54
N ARG A 37 -20.98 6.07 12.23
CA ARG A 37 -19.60 6.55 12.13
C ARG A 37 -18.68 5.63 12.95
N THR A 38 -17.54 5.29 12.37
CA THR A 38 -16.49 4.50 13.03
C THR A 38 -15.21 5.33 13.17
N TYR A 39 -14.42 5.01 14.19
CA TYR A 39 -13.11 5.63 14.45
C TYR A 39 -12.07 4.53 14.63
N ASP A 40 -11.57 4.05 13.50
CA ASP A 40 -10.63 2.93 13.40
C ASP A 40 -9.30 3.38 12.80
N TYR A 41 -8.33 2.48 12.78
CA TYR A 41 -6.95 2.80 12.44
C TYR A 41 -6.72 2.89 10.93
N VAL A 42 -5.57 3.49 10.59
CA VAL A 42 -5.07 3.61 9.22
C VAL A 42 -3.93 2.61 9.00
N VAL A 43 -3.87 2.04 7.79
CA VAL A 43 -2.70 1.30 7.31
C VAL A 43 -2.14 2.01 6.08
N ALA A 44 -0.82 2.16 6.03
CA ALA A 44 -0.11 2.58 4.82
C ALA A 44 0.42 1.36 4.07
N LEU A 45 0.18 1.31 2.77
CA LEU A 45 0.83 0.37 1.87
C LEU A 45 2.13 1.00 1.37
N ARG A 46 3.21 0.24 1.39
CA ARG A 46 4.51 0.64 0.87
C ARG A 46 4.96 -0.37 -0.17
N ALA A 47 5.32 0.09 -1.36
CA ALA A 47 5.98 -0.74 -2.37
C ALA A 47 6.98 0.12 -3.13
N VAL A 48 8.18 -0.41 -3.35
CA VAL A 48 9.30 0.34 -3.94
C VAL A 48 10.01 -0.48 -5.01
N VAL A 49 10.66 0.23 -5.92
CA VAL A 49 11.60 -0.30 -6.91
C VAL A 49 12.95 0.37 -6.68
N THR A 50 13.99 -0.43 -6.58
CA THR A 50 15.36 0.02 -6.36
C THR A 50 16.37 -0.95 -6.99
N SER A 51 17.48 -0.40 -7.48
CA SER A 51 18.63 -1.14 -7.99
C SER A 51 19.79 -1.26 -6.99
N ASP A 52 19.87 -0.36 -6.01
CA ASP A 52 21.04 -0.22 -5.12
C ASP A 52 20.68 0.03 -3.64
N PHE A 53 19.40 0.05 -3.29
CA PHE A 53 18.86 0.39 -1.97
C PHE A 53 19.25 1.77 -1.41
N MET A 54 20.03 2.57 -2.14
CA MET A 54 20.38 3.95 -1.80
C MET A 54 19.38 4.93 -2.40
N THR A 55 18.88 4.63 -3.60
CA THR A 55 17.78 5.34 -4.25
C THR A 55 16.61 4.38 -4.48
N ALA A 56 15.39 4.80 -4.15
CA ALA A 56 14.20 4.00 -4.43
C ALA A 56 13.04 4.88 -4.90
N HIS A 57 12.35 4.43 -5.93
CA HIS A 57 11.10 5.01 -6.36
C HIS A 57 9.95 4.22 -5.76
N TRP A 58 8.87 4.90 -5.40
CA TRP A 58 7.62 4.20 -5.08
C TRP A 58 7.12 3.49 -6.34
N ALA A 59 6.53 2.31 -6.19
CA ALA A 59 6.06 1.54 -7.32
C ALA A 59 4.73 2.10 -7.85
N GLU A 60 4.64 2.40 -9.14
CA GLU A 60 3.41 2.87 -9.77
C GLU A 60 2.42 1.70 -9.97
N LEU A 61 1.91 1.17 -8.85
CA LEU A 61 0.99 0.04 -8.86
C LEU A 61 -0.32 0.41 -9.57
N PRO A 62 -0.90 -0.51 -10.37
CA PRO A 62 -2.17 -0.27 -11.04
C PRO A 62 -3.29 0.09 -10.05
N TYR A 63 -4.11 1.07 -10.41
CA TYR A 63 -5.17 1.56 -9.53
C TYR A 63 -6.21 0.49 -9.18
N ASP A 64 -6.47 -0.46 -10.08
CA ASP A 64 -7.36 -1.60 -9.84
C ASP A 64 -6.79 -2.54 -8.76
N LEU A 65 -5.48 -2.78 -8.77
CA LEU A 65 -4.78 -3.51 -7.73
C LEU A 65 -4.87 -2.76 -6.40
N LEU A 66 -4.59 -1.45 -6.38
CA LEU A 66 -4.69 -0.62 -5.17
C LEU A 66 -6.11 -0.63 -4.59
N GLY A 67 -7.12 -0.45 -5.44
CA GLY A 67 -8.53 -0.50 -5.04
C GLY A 67 -8.94 -1.87 -4.49
N LYS A 68 -8.51 -2.96 -5.15
CA LYS A 68 -8.75 -4.33 -4.68
C LYS A 68 -8.13 -4.59 -3.30
N VAL A 69 -6.88 -4.20 -3.10
CA VAL A 69 -6.19 -4.40 -1.82
C VAL A 69 -6.84 -3.56 -0.72
N SER A 70 -7.14 -2.28 -1.00
CA SER A 70 -7.83 -1.37 -0.08
C SER A 70 -9.18 -1.95 0.39
N ASN A 71 -10.02 -2.37 -0.55
CA ASN A 71 -11.33 -2.96 -0.24
C ASN A 71 -11.22 -4.23 0.60
N ARG A 72 -10.25 -5.09 0.31
CA ARG A 72 -10.04 -6.31 1.10
C ARG A 72 -9.58 -5.99 2.52
N ILE A 73 -8.63 -5.08 2.69
CA ILE A 73 -8.17 -4.69 4.03
C ILE A 73 -9.32 -4.14 4.86
N ILE A 74 -10.08 -3.19 4.32
CA ILE A 74 -11.20 -2.54 5.04
C ILE A 74 -12.29 -3.56 5.42
N ASN A 75 -12.61 -4.50 4.53
CA ASN A 75 -13.71 -5.44 4.77
C ASN A 75 -13.29 -6.68 5.57
N GLU A 76 -12.04 -7.14 5.46
CA GLU A 76 -11.57 -8.39 6.06
C GLU A 76 -10.79 -8.15 7.38
N VAL A 77 -10.25 -6.95 7.62
CA VAL A 77 -9.43 -6.64 8.81
C VAL A 77 -10.19 -5.72 9.76
N ARG A 78 -10.70 -6.29 10.85
CA ARG A 78 -11.39 -5.54 11.89
C ARG A 78 -10.46 -4.48 12.51
N GLY A 79 -10.96 -3.26 12.65
CA GLY A 79 -10.25 -2.15 13.29
C GLY A 79 -9.40 -1.31 12.33
N ILE A 80 -9.47 -1.57 11.02
CA ILE A 80 -8.93 -0.70 9.96
C ILE A 80 -10.09 -0.16 9.13
N ASN A 81 -10.18 1.16 8.97
CA ASN A 81 -11.20 1.78 8.10
C ASN A 81 -10.61 2.70 7.02
N ARG A 82 -9.28 2.78 6.95
CA ARG A 82 -8.59 3.58 5.94
C ARG A 82 -7.29 2.93 5.53
N VAL A 83 -7.05 2.96 4.22
CA VAL A 83 -5.81 2.54 3.60
C VAL A 83 -5.25 3.71 2.81
N VAL A 84 -3.96 3.96 2.95
CA VAL A 84 -3.20 4.95 2.16
C VAL A 84 -2.07 4.25 1.42
N TYR A 85 -1.51 4.91 0.41
CA TYR A 85 -0.33 4.40 -0.32
C TYR A 85 0.79 5.43 -0.24
N ASP A 86 1.99 4.99 0.16
CA ASP A 86 3.15 5.88 0.29
C ASP A 86 3.83 6.11 -1.06
N ILE A 87 3.67 7.33 -1.57
CA ILE A 87 4.21 7.82 -2.84
C ILE A 87 5.53 8.61 -2.67
N SER A 88 6.20 8.47 -1.53
CA SER A 88 7.46 9.17 -1.24
C SER A 88 8.66 8.37 -1.77
N GLY A 89 9.53 8.99 -2.57
CA GLY A 89 10.80 8.38 -2.98
C GLY A 89 11.87 8.42 -1.88
N LYS A 90 12.88 7.55 -2.02
CA LYS A 90 14.15 7.63 -1.27
C LYS A 90 15.22 8.18 -2.22
N PRO A 91 15.87 9.32 -1.93
CA PRO A 91 15.53 10.33 -0.90
C PRO A 91 14.28 11.16 -1.27
N PRO A 92 13.67 11.92 -0.31
CA PRO A 92 14.11 12.20 1.06
C PRO A 92 13.63 11.18 2.10
N ALA A 93 12.68 10.30 1.75
CA ALA A 93 12.17 9.30 2.68
C ALA A 93 13.11 8.07 2.75
N THR A 94 12.79 7.14 3.66
CA THR A 94 13.37 5.80 3.71
C THR A 94 12.42 4.77 3.06
N ILE A 95 12.89 3.53 2.89
CA ILE A 95 12.02 2.42 2.45
C ILE A 95 11.08 2.05 3.60
N GLU A 96 11.67 1.74 4.76
CA GLU A 96 10.95 1.42 5.99
C GLU A 96 10.33 2.65 6.65
N TRP A 97 9.32 2.41 7.49
CA TRP A 97 8.71 3.38 8.39
C TRP A 97 9.03 2.94 9.82
N GLU A 98 10.04 3.56 10.42
CA GLU A 98 10.47 3.38 11.82
C GLU A 98 10.88 4.73 12.42
#